data_AF-A0A2D9TEV5-F1
#
_entry.id   AF-A0A2D9TEV5-F1
#
_cell.length_a   1.000
_cell.length_b   1.000
_cell.length_c   1.000
_cell.angle_alpha   90.00
_cell.angle_beta   90.00
_cell.angle_gamma   90.00
#
_symmetry.space_group_name_H-M   'P 1'
#
loop_
_entity.id
_entity.type
_entity.pdbx_description
1 polymer ?
#
loop_
_entity_poly.entity_id
_entity_poly.type
_entity_poly.pdbx_seq_one_letter_code
_entity_poly.pdbx_strand_id
1 'polypeptide(L)'
;MKRALIGLALLAGCECGASPAGSGDEPQGESAPLSAYFPSAPGDRWRFAAGTERSTRAVVEADSVDAEGPRKVVVMGNDLMGPRYHVVGDEGVFITDPEGEPVATLLDAPMRRGHEWRYVFGDVSCEAVYTSVDETVEVAGLTLGACVRVERTCTHPAGKPFAVETAEIHDEIHCPHVGRVSERTHIEPPPPGTESAERDDRLVFYRVAGSPAPEVPDSFDCDAFLVTATDVAAACSRGLPHMVAEPSEDGCQVSFSAQPGATPLVVAARRFDRDATQADSDALVGAAAASLETEEVASYGYLEGRHALAVAAPTELCASDSLDRLGPLVQSLVRR
;
A
#
# COMPACT_ATOMS: atom_id res chain seq x y z
N MET A 1 -60.30 -16.37 -47.96
CA MET A 1 -61.02 -17.55 -47.43
C MET A 1 -60.57 -17.79 -45.99
N LYS A 2 -61.56 -17.87 -45.07
CA LYS A 2 -61.57 -18.51 -43.74
C LYS A 2 -60.42 -18.17 -42.76
N ARG A 3 -60.67 -17.30 -41.75
CA ARG A 3 -61.17 -17.60 -40.36
C ARG A 3 -60.07 -18.30 -39.52
N ALA A 4 -59.72 -17.92 -38.30
CA ALA A 4 -60.52 -17.46 -37.16
C ALA A 4 -59.57 -16.90 -36.06
N LEU A 5 -59.90 -15.79 -35.38
CA LEU A 5 -60.32 -15.68 -33.95
C LEU A 5 -59.21 -15.98 -32.91
N ILE A 6 -59.09 -15.40 -31.71
CA ILE A 6 -59.69 -14.30 -30.91
C ILE A 6 -58.77 -14.18 -29.68
N GLY A 7 -58.64 -13.01 -29.08
CA GLY A 7 -58.05 -12.87 -27.74
C GLY A 7 -57.98 -11.45 -27.23
N LEU A 8 -59.13 -10.77 -27.18
CA LEU A 8 -59.30 -9.45 -26.54
C LEU A 8 -59.67 -9.67 -25.07
N ALA A 9 -58.98 -9.03 -24.14
CA ALA A 9 -59.49 -8.74 -22.81
C ALA A 9 -58.87 -7.43 -22.29
N LEU A 10 -59.48 -6.32 -22.70
CA LEU A 10 -59.42 -5.04 -22.00
C LEU A 10 -60.52 -5.05 -20.93
N LEU A 11 -60.15 -4.83 -19.68
CA LEU A 11 -61.06 -4.29 -18.67
C LEU A 11 -60.46 -2.97 -18.19
N ALA A 12 -61.07 -1.88 -18.67
CA ALA A 12 -61.00 -0.59 -18.02
C ALA A 12 -61.99 -0.58 -16.85
N GLY A 13 -61.56 -0.06 -15.70
CA GLY A 13 -62.42 0.16 -14.54
C GLY A 13 -61.76 1.02 -13.47
N CYS A 14 -62.22 2.26 -13.37
CA CYS A 14 -62.11 3.24 -12.28
C CYS A 14 -60.75 3.92 -11.98
N GLU A 15 -60.70 5.21 -12.37
CA GLU A 15 -59.92 6.26 -11.71
C GLU A 15 -60.40 6.47 -10.26
N CYS A 16 -59.46 6.59 -9.32
CA CYS A 16 -59.52 7.49 -8.16
C CYS A 16 -58.21 7.41 -7.36
N GLY A 17 -57.38 8.45 -7.48
CA GLY A 17 -56.43 8.93 -6.47
C GLY A 17 -55.46 7.93 -5.81
N ALA A 18 -54.23 7.85 -6.33
CA ALA A 18 -53.04 7.66 -5.51
C ALA A 18 -51.82 8.17 -6.28
N SER A 19 -51.17 9.20 -5.75
CA SER A 19 -49.83 9.60 -6.17
C SER A 19 -48.89 8.39 -6.09
N PRO A 20 -48.07 8.08 -7.11
CA PRO A 20 -46.96 7.19 -6.88
C PRO A 20 -45.92 8.00 -6.09
N ALA A 21 -45.96 7.86 -4.77
CA ALA A 21 -44.76 7.97 -3.96
C ALA A 21 -43.85 6.82 -4.38
N GLY A 22 -43.15 7.00 -5.49
CA GLY A 22 -41.98 6.22 -5.81
C GLY A 22 -40.89 6.69 -4.87
N SER A 23 -40.84 6.10 -3.68
CA SER A 23 -39.57 5.92 -2.98
C SER A 23 -38.69 5.16 -3.95
N GLY A 24 -37.80 5.89 -4.63
CA GLY A 24 -36.65 5.27 -5.25
C GLY A 24 -35.86 4.64 -4.13
N ASP A 25 -36.07 3.35 -3.90
CA ASP A 25 -35.01 2.49 -3.41
C ASP A 25 -33.93 2.58 -4.50
N GLU A 26 -33.04 3.55 -4.36
CA GLU A 26 -31.71 3.41 -4.91
C GLU A 26 -31.21 2.05 -4.43
N PRO A 27 -30.71 1.18 -5.32
CA PRO A 27 -30.10 -0.05 -4.88
C PRO A 27 -28.96 0.36 -3.94
N GLN A 28 -29.16 0.15 -2.63
CA GLN A 28 -28.08 0.23 -1.67
C GLN A 28 -27.08 -0.82 -2.14
N GLY A 29 -26.03 -0.37 -2.83
CA GLY A 29 -24.91 -1.22 -3.17
C GLY A 29 -24.48 -1.90 -1.88
N GLU A 30 -24.43 -3.22 -1.89
CA GLU A 30 -23.99 -3.99 -0.75
C GLU A 30 -22.61 -3.46 -0.36
N SER A 31 -22.52 -2.80 0.79
CA SER A 31 -21.27 -2.21 1.27
C SER A 31 -20.24 -3.33 1.36
N ALA A 32 -19.06 -3.12 0.77
CA ALA A 32 -17.99 -4.11 0.81
C ALA A 32 -17.69 -4.49 2.27
N PRO A 33 -17.35 -5.76 2.57
CA PRO A 33 -16.98 -6.16 3.92
C PRO A 33 -15.76 -5.36 4.40
N LEU A 34 -15.64 -5.14 5.71
CA LEU A 34 -14.56 -4.33 6.30
C LEU A 34 -13.17 -4.86 5.90
N SER A 35 -13.02 -6.18 5.80
CA SER A 35 -11.81 -6.84 5.31
C SER A 35 -11.39 -6.43 3.90
N ALA A 36 -12.31 -5.97 3.05
CA ALA A 36 -11.96 -5.44 1.73
C ALA A 36 -11.14 -4.14 1.83
N TYR A 37 -11.34 -3.33 2.88
CA TYR A 37 -10.62 -2.07 3.09
C TYR A 37 -9.25 -2.27 3.73
N PHE A 38 -8.84 -3.51 4.01
CA PHE A 38 -7.50 -3.84 4.47
C PHE A 38 -6.99 -5.11 3.79
N PRO A 39 -6.47 -4.98 2.56
CA PRO A 39 -5.86 -6.10 1.86
C PRO A 39 -4.68 -6.64 2.68
N SER A 40 -4.66 -7.94 2.86
CA SER A 40 -3.79 -8.64 3.81
C SER A 40 -3.20 -9.91 3.21
N ALA A 41 -3.22 -10.04 1.88
CA ALA A 41 -2.60 -11.18 1.23
C ALA A 41 -1.07 -11.04 1.30
N PRO A 42 -0.32 -12.13 1.57
CA PRO A 42 1.13 -12.11 1.53
C PRO A 42 1.62 -11.66 0.16
N GLY A 43 2.52 -10.68 0.13
CA GLY A 43 2.99 -10.09 -1.12
C GLY A 43 2.19 -8.86 -1.58
N ASP A 44 1.12 -8.45 -0.89
CA ASP A 44 0.50 -7.14 -1.10
C ASP A 44 1.51 -6.02 -0.76
N ARG A 45 1.50 -4.96 -1.58
CA ARG A 45 2.52 -3.90 -1.55
C ARG A 45 1.92 -2.55 -1.91
N TRP A 46 2.44 -1.50 -1.27
CA TRP A 46 2.05 -0.11 -1.50
C TRP A 46 3.26 0.81 -1.52
N ARG A 47 3.23 1.81 -2.40
CA ARG A 47 4.18 2.92 -2.46
C ARG A 47 3.47 4.22 -2.08
N PHE A 48 3.95 4.85 -1.02
CA PHE A 48 3.47 6.16 -0.58
C PHE A 48 4.51 7.24 -0.85
N ALA A 49 4.02 8.44 -1.14
CA ALA A 49 4.82 9.65 -1.29
C ALA A 49 4.36 10.72 -0.30
N ALA A 50 5.31 11.34 0.39
CA ALA A 50 5.11 12.52 1.22
C ALA A 50 6.18 13.57 0.91
N GLY A 51 5.81 14.60 0.15
CA GLY A 51 6.77 15.53 -0.42
C GLY A 51 7.83 14.80 -1.27
N THR A 52 9.10 14.91 -0.89
CA THR A 52 10.21 14.20 -1.53
C THR A 52 10.47 12.82 -0.95
N GLU A 53 9.87 12.48 0.19
CA GLU A 53 10.03 11.17 0.82
C GLU A 53 9.20 10.12 0.09
N ARG A 54 9.68 8.89 0.15
CA ARG A 54 9.00 7.72 -0.38
C ARG A 54 9.09 6.57 0.61
N SER A 55 7.98 5.89 0.82
CA SER A 55 7.94 4.68 1.64
C SER A 55 7.26 3.56 0.87
N THR A 56 7.81 2.35 1.01
CA THR A 56 7.19 1.13 0.49
C THR A 56 6.75 0.31 1.68
N ARG A 57 5.50 -0.16 1.64
CA ARG A 57 4.92 -1.04 2.64
C ARG A 57 4.58 -2.39 2.04
N ALA A 58 4.76 -3.43 2.83
CA ALA A 58 4.69 -4.81 2.40
C ALA A 58 3.97 -5.67 3.42
N VAL A 59 3.03 -6.50 2.95
CA VAL A 59 2.51 -7.62 3.73
C VAL A 59 3.44 -8.81 3.63
N VAL A 60 3.81 -9.35 4.79
CA VAL A 60 4.38 -10.69 4.95
C VAL A 60 3.58 -11.47 5.99
N GLU A 61 3.64 -12.79 5.94
CA GLU A 61 3.06 -13.64 6.99
C GLU A 61 3.98 -13.65 8.21
N ALA A 62 3.37 -13.58 9.40
CA ALA A 62 3.99 -14.07 10.61
C ALA A 62 3.35 -15.39 11.00
N ASP A 63 4.16 -16.34 11.43
CA ASP A 63 3.66 -17.56 12.05
C ASP A 63 2.84 -17.16 13.30
N SER A 64 1.55 -17.52 13.34
CA SER A 64 0.86 -17.55 14.63
C SER A 64 1.37 -18.77 15.38
N VAL A 65 1.88 -18.56 16.59
CA VAL A 65 2.36 -19.65 17.46
C VAL A 65 1.26 -20.69 17.68
N ASP A 66 0.00 -20.28 17.59
CA ASP A 66 -1.18 -21.14 17.59
C ASP A 66 -1.89 -21.08 16.22
N ALA A 67 -1.77 -22.15 15.44
CA ALA A 67 -2.33 -22.28 14.09
C ALA A 67 -3.88 -22.30 14.04
N GLU A 68 -4.56 -22.14 15.18
CA GLU A 68 -6.03 -22.05 15.30
C GLU A 68 -6.54 -20.59 15.39
N GLY A 69 -5.65 -19.60 15.53
CA GLY A 69 -6.00 -18.17 15.61
C GLY A 69 -6.11 -17.47 14.23
N PRO A 70 -6.68 -16.25 14.18
CA PRO A 70 -6.70 -15.45 12.97
C PRO A 70 -5.26 -15.19 12.46
N ARG A 71 -5.08 -15.18 11.15
CA ARG A 71 -3.77 -14.94 10.53
C ARG A 71 -3.26 -13.56 10.93
N LYS A 72 -2.05 -13.51 11.49
CA LYS A 72 -1.32 -12.27 11.73
C LYS A 72 -0.59 -11.89 10.48
N VAL A 73 -0.83 -10.68 10.00
CA VAL A 73 -0.07 -10.11 8.90
C VAL A 73 0.84 -9.03 9.42
N VAL A 74 2.08 -9.05 8.95
CA VAL A 74 3.07 -8.04 9.31
C VAL A 74 3.16 -7.05 8.17
N VAL A 75 2.79 -5.81 8.45
CA VAL A 75 3.07 -4.68 7.56
C VAL A 75 4.43 -4.13 7.92
N MET A 76 5.37 -4.27 7.00
CA MET A 76 6.72 -3.72 7.12
C MET A 76 6.86 -2.53 6.18
N GLY A 77 7.26 -1.39 6.73
CA GLY A 77 7.67 -0.22 5.96
C GLY A 77 9.20 -0.11 5.89
N ASN A 78 9.68 0.63 4.90
CA ASN A 78 11.06 1.16 4.91
C ASN A 78 11.16 2.49 5.70
N ASP A 79 10.08 2.91 6.38
CA ASP A 79 10.05 4.07 7.26
C ASP A 79 10.58 3.71 8.67
N LEU A 80 10.65 4.69 9.57
CA LEU A 80 11.08 4.49 10.97
C LEU A 80 10.10 3.62 11.79
N MET A 81 8.98 3.20 11.19
CA MET A 81 7.97 2.40 11.86
C MET A 81 8.34 0.93 11.68
N GLY A 82 8.68 0.27 12.80
CA GLY A 82 8.93 -1.16 12.83
C GLY A 82 7.72 -2.00 12.34
N PRO A 83 7.88 -3.34 12.27
CA PRO A 83 6.82 -4.24 11.85
C PRO A 83 5.55 -4.03 12.69
N ARG A 84 4.39 -3.93 12.03
CA ARG A 84 3.08 -3.86 12.70
C ARG A 84 2.28 -5.13 12.43
N TYR A 85 1.76 -5.73 13.49
CA TYR A 85 0.91 -6.91 13.41
C TYR A 85 -0.54 -6.47 13.30
N HIS A 86 -1.27 -7.09 12.39
CA HIS A 86 -2.68 -6.83 12.20
C HIS A 86 -3.52 -8.10 12.25
N VAL A 87 -4.71 -7.96 12.82
CA VAL A 87 -5.81 -8.93 12.73
C VAL A 87 -6.96 -8.26 11.99
N VAL A 88 -7.46 -8.95 10.95
CA VAL A 88 -8.52 -8.46 10.07
C VAL A 88 -9.72 -9.38 10.20
N GLY A 89 -10.88 -8.83 10.51
CA GLY A 89 -12.13 -9.58 10.62
C GLY A 89 -13.36 -8.73 10.34
N ASP A 90 -14.53 -9.32 10.54
CA ASP A 90 -15.81 -8.67 10.26
C ASP A 90 -16.13 -7.54 11.26
N GLU A 91 -15.59 -7.63 12.48
CA GLU A 91 -15.76 -6.63 13.54
C GLU A 91 -14.84 -5.42 13.37
N GLY A 92 -13.71 -5.57 12.68
CA GLY A 92 -12.72 -4.51 12.56
C GLY A 92 -11.37 -4.96 12.02
N VAL A 93 -10.50 -3.96 11.86
CA VAL A 93 -9.07 -4.14 11.60
C VAL A 93 -8.34 -3.60 12.81
N PHE A 94 -7.57 -4.48 13.45
CA PHE A 94 -6.88 -4.20 14.70
C PHE A 94 -5.37 -4.23 14.48
N ILE A 95 -4.65 -3.31 15.12
CA ILE A 95 -3.22 -3.48 15.37
C ILE A 95 -3.12 -4.33 16.63
N THR A 96 -2.28 -5.36 16.59
CA THR A 96 -2.02 -6.24 17.74
C THR A 96 -0.57 -6.14 18.18
N ASP A 97 -0.31 -6.56 19.41
CA ASP A 97 1.04 -6.93 19.82
C ASP A 97 1.49 -8.24 19.13
N PRO A 98 2.77 -8.67 19.29
CA PRO A 98 3.24 -9.94 18.73
C PRO A 98 2.49 -11.17 19.25
N GLU A 99 1.98 -11.11 20.48
CA GLU A 99 1.17 -12.16 21.12
C GLU A 99 -0.23 -12.27 20.50
N GLY A 100 -0.73 -11.20 19.87
CA GLY A 100 -1.99 -11.16 19.14
C GLY A 100 -3.11 -10.41 19.87
N GLU A 101 -2.80 -9.76 20.99
CA GLU A 101 -3.75 -8.95 21.73
C GLU A 101 -3.97 -7.62 21.00
N PRO A 102 -5.22 -7.19 20.76
CA PRO A 102 -5.51 -5.89 20.17
C PRO A 102 -4.98 -4.74 21.03
N VAL A 103 -4.19 -3.86 20.43
CA VAL A 103 -3.65 -2.65 21.08
C VAL A 103 -4.17 -1.35 20.46
N ALA A 104 -4.74 -1.41 19.24
CA ALA A 104 -5.41 -0.28 18.60
C ALA A 104 -6.41 -0.75 17.52
N THR A 105 -7.41 0.09 17.24
CA THR A 105 -8.43 -0.19 16.21
C THR A 105 -8.29 0.78 15.04
N LEU A 106 -7.96 0.27 13.85
CA LEU A 106 -7.79 1.05 12.63
C LEU A 106 -9.10 1.32 11.90
N LEU A 107 -9.93 0.30 11.76
CA LEU A 107 -11.27 0.37 11.17
C LEU A 107 -12.21 -0.43 12.07
N ASP A 108 -13.41 0.07 12.30
CA ASP A 108 -14.36 -0.50 13.27
C ASP A 108 -15.74 -0.67 12.64
N ALA A 109 -16.39 -1.80 12.91
CA ALA A 109 -17.75 -2.01 12.46
C ALA A 109 -18.77 -1.33 13.40
N PRO A 110 -19.89 -0.82 12.88
CA PRO A 110 -20.27 -0.73 11.46
C PRO A 110 -19.66 0.46 10.71
N MET A 111 -19.31 0.25 9.44
CA MET A 111 -18.87 1.31 8.52
C MET A 111 -20.05 2.17 8.06
N ARG A 112 -20.37 3.19 8.85
CA ARG A 112 -21.43 4.16 8.57
C ARG A 112 -20.96 5.53 9.01
N ARG A 113 -21.36 6.56 8.25
CA ARG A 113 -21.01 7.95 8.56
C ARG A 113 -21.42 8.32 10.00
N GLY A 114 -20.50 8.93 10.74
CA GLY A 114 -20.67 9.33 12.14
C GLY A 114 -20.52 8.19 13.15
N HIS A 115 -20.17 6.96 12.73
CA HIS A 115 -19.77 5.92 13.67
C HIS A 115 -18.41 6.27 14.26
N GLU A 116 -18.35 6.28 15.59
CA GLU A 116 -17.20 6.67 16.40
C GLU A 116 -16.68 5.49 17.20
N TRP A 117 -15.36 5.40 17.34
CA TRP A 117 -14.71 4.44 18.23
C TRP A 117 -13.53 5.09 18.94
N ARG A 118 -13.13 4.48 20.05
CA ARG A 118 -12.03 4.95 20.91
C ARG A 118 -11.12 3.79 21.29
N TYR A 119 -9.83 4.06 21.41
CA TYR A 119 -8.86 3.11 21.93
C TYR A 119 -7.71 3.83 22.62
N VAL A 120 -6.94 3.10 23.43
CA VAL A 120 -5.77 3.61 24.13
C VAL A 120 -4.56 2.78 23.71
N PHE A 121 -3.51 3.45 23.27
CA PHE A 121 -2.24 2.84 22.89
C PHE A 121 -1.13 3.37 23.81
N GLY A 122 -0.76 2.58 24.82
CA GLY A 122 0.13 3.06 25.89
C GLY A 122 -0.57 4.12 26.74
N ASP A 123 -0.05 5.35 26.72
CA ASP A 123 -0.62 6.53 27.38
C ASP A 123 -1.33 7.48 26.40
N VAL A 124 -1.39 7.14 25.11
CA VAL A 124 -2.06 7.91 24.06
C VAL A 124 -3.51 7.48 23.94
N SER A 125 -4.43 8.44 24.02
CA SER A 125 -5.87 8.21 23.82
C SER A 125 -6.27 8.63 22.42
N CYS A 126 -6.87 7.73 21.64
CA CYS A 126 -7.32 8.03 20.29
C CYS A 126 -8.84 7.94 20.16
N GLU A 127 -9.42 8.88 19.44
CA GLU A 127 -10.81 8.86 19.01
C GLU A 127 -10.85 8.91 17.49
N ALA A 128 -11.73 8.13 16.86
CA ALA A 128 -11.85 8.11 15.41
C ALA A 128 -13.32 8.08 14.99
N VAL A 129 -13.60 8.64 13.82
CA VAL A 129 -14.95 8.76 13.25
C VAL A 129 -14.93 8.59 11.74
N TYR A 130 -15.91 7.87 11.20
CA TYR A 130 -16.15 7.88 9.75
C TYR A 130 -16.83 9.18 9.32
N THR A 131 -16.10 10.10 8.69
CA THR A 131 -16.68 11.38 8.23
C THR A 131 -17.37 11.28 6.88
N SER A 132 -16.94 10.32 6.06
CA SER A 132 -17.55 9.94 4.79
C SER A 132 -17.53 8.43 4.61
N VAL A 133 -18.59 7.90 4.02
CA VAL A 133 -18.66 6.53 3.51
C VAL A 133 -19.23 6.63 2.10
N ASP A 134 -18.70 5.82 1.17
CA ASP A 134 -19.02 5.88 -0.26
C ASP A 134 -18.48 7.11 -1.00
N GLU A 135 -17.26 7.53 -0.66
CA GLU A 135 -16.52 8.54 -1.40
C GLU A 135 -15.91 7.94 -2.68
N THR A 136 -15.88 8.74 -3.76
CA THR A 136 -15.13 8.41 -4.97
C THR A 136 -13.86 9.25 -5.04
N VAL A 137 -12.71 8.62 -5.22
CA VAL A 137 -11.40 9.27 -5.23
C VAL A 137 -10.56 8.84 -6.43
N GLU A 138 -9.69 9.72 -6.92
CA GLU A 138 -8.70 9.38 -7.94
C GLU A 138 -7.35 9.08 -7.29
N VAL A 139 -6.83 7.88 -7.55
CA VAL A 139 -5.59 7.37 -6.96
C VAL A 139 -4.81 6.61 -8.01
N ALA A 140 -3.54 6.99 -8.21
CA ALA A 140 -2.63 6.34 -9.16
C ALA A 140 -3.20 6.20 -10.59
N GLY A 141 -4.01 7.17 -11.03
CA GLY A 141 -4.64 7.18 -12.36
C GLY A 141 -5.96 6.40 -12.44
N LEU A 142 -6.45 5.84 -11.34
CA LEU A 142 -7.72 5.12 -11.27
C LEU A 142 -8.76 5.89 -10.45
N THR A 143 -10.00 5.86 -10.90
CA THR A 143 -11.16 6.28 -10.11
C THR A 143 -11.63 5.11 -9.26
N LEU A 144 -11.51 5.22 -7.93
CA LEU A 144 -11.94 4.24 -6.95
C LEU A 144 -13.22 4.73 -6.27
N GLY A 145 -14.26 3.90 -6.23
CA GLY A 145 -15.51 4.16 -5.54
C GLY A 145 -15.62 3.42 -4.21
N ALA A 146 -16.70 3.67 -3.47
CA ALA A 146 -16.97 3.05 -2.17
C ALA A 146 -15.86 3.27 -1.13
N CYS A 147 -15.09 4.36 -1.20
CA CYS A 147 -14.05 4.65 -0.23
C CYS A 147 -14.64 5.24 1.07
N VAL A 148 -13.95 5.05 2.18
CA VAL A 148 -14.31 5.60 3.49
C VAL A 148 -13.25 6.60 3.94
N ARG A 149 -13.71 7.68 4.56
CA ARG A 149 -12.84 8.68 5.20
C ARG A 149 -12.94 8.57 6.70
N VAL A 150 -11.79 8.48 7.35
CA VAL A 150 -11.66 8.40 8.80
C VAL A 150 -10.91 9.62 9.29
N GLU A 151 -11.53 10.40 10.16
CA GLU A 151 -10.81 11.38 10.97
C GLU A 151 -10.47 10.74 12.31
N ARG A 152 -9.22 10.84 12.72
CA ARG A 152 -8.71 10.29 13.97
C ARG A 152 -7.89 11.33 14.70
N THR A 153 -8.14 11.49 15.99
CA THR A 153 -7.36 12.36 16.86
C THR A 153 -6.78 11.53 17.99
N CYS A 154 -5.46 11.51 18.09
CA CYS A 154 -4.70 10.86 19.15
C CYS A 154 -4.08 11.92 20.06
N THR A 155 -4.52 11.96 21.31
CA THR A 155 -4.02 12.90 22.31
C THR A 155 -2.87 12.28 23.08
N HIS A 156 -1.69 12.88 22.93
CA HIS A 156 -0.47 12.55 23.65
C HIS A 156 -0.40 13.39 24.93
N PRO A 157 -0.26 12.77 26.12
CA PRO A 157 -0.13 13.52 27.36
C PRO A 157 1.19 14.30 27.39
N ALA A 158 1.23 15.37 28.21
CA ALA A 158 2.46 16.13 28.41
C ALA A 158 3.58 15.25 29.00
N GLY A 159 4.76 15.29 28.39
CA GLY A 159 5.89 14.46 28.77
C GLY A 159 6.86 14.23 27.62
N LYS A 160 7.20 12.97 27.36
CA LYS A 160 7.91 12.56 26.15
C LYS A 160 6.88 11.94 25.20
N PRO A 161 6.88 12.25 23.89
CA PRO A 161 7.86 13.09 23.20
C PRO A 161 7.56 14.59 23.27
N PHE A 162 6.36 15.01 23.70
CA PHE A 162 5.92 16.40 23.68
C PHE A 162 5.85 17.03 25.07
N ALA A 163 6.49 18.20 25.25
CA ALA A 163 6.52 18.88 26.55
C ALA A 163 5.15 19.34 27.08
N VAL A 164 4.16 19.43 26.19
CA VAL A 164 2.76 19.78 26.48
C VAL A 164 1.85 18.72 25.89
N GLU A 165 0.62 18.65 26.38
CA GLU A 165 -0.41 17.83 25.74
C GLU A 165 -0.54 18.22 24.28
N THR A 166 -0.53 17.22 23.40
CA THR A 166 -0.44 17.41 21.95
C THR A 166 -1.41 16.46 21.27
N ALA A 167 -2.23 16.98 20.38
CA ALA A 167 -3.09 16.22 19.50
C ALA A 167 -2.35 15.90 18.20
N GLU A 168 -2.35 14.63 17.80
CA GLU A 168 -1.97 14.16 16.48
C GLU A 168 -3.25 13.78 15.73
N ILE A 169 -3.55 14.51 14.67
CA ILE A 169 -4.82 14.44 13.93
C ILE A 169 -4.53 13.82 12.56
N HIS A 170 -5.27 12.79 12.19
CA HIS A 170 -5.16 12.05 10.94
C HIS A 170 -6.47 12.16 10.15
N ASP A 171 -6.38 12.52 8.88
CA ASP A 171 -7.46 12.39 7.89
C ASP A 171 -7.04 11.32 6.88
N GLU A 172 -7.66 10.15 6.99
CA GLU A 172 -7.32 8.96 6.23
C GLU A 172 -8.41 8.59 5.24
N ILE A 173 -8.02 8.15 4.05
CA ILE A 173 -8.95 7.57 3.08
C ILE A 173 -8.56 6.11 2.86
N HIS A 174 -9.54 5.22 2.97
CA HIS A 174 -9.40 3.79 2.69
C HIS A 174 -10.36 3.37 1.60
N CYS A 175 -9.87 2.64 0.61
CA CYS A 175 -10.68 2.15 -0.50
C CYS A 175 -10.72 0.62 -0.50
N PRO A 176 -11.85 0.00 -0.90
CA PRO A 176 -11.96 -1.44 -0.95
C PRO A 176 -10.98 -2.03 -1.97
N HIS A 177 -10.46 -3.20 -1.63
CA HIS A 177 -9.40 -3.94 -2.31
C HIS A 177 -8.04 -3.26 -2.38
N VAL A 178 -7.94 -1.95 -2.14
CA VAL A 178 -6.67 -1.20 -2.20
C VAL A 178 -6.12 -0.92 -0.80
N GLY A 179 -6.95 -0.65 0.19
CA GLY A 179 -6.50 -0.24 1.53
C GLY A 179 -6.38 1.28 1.66
N ARG A 180 -5.47 1.75 2.52
CA ARG A 180 -5.27 3.18 2.75
C ARG A 180 -4.64 3.85 1.53
N VAL A 181 -5.32 4.81 0.93
CA VAL A 181 -4.88 5.53 -0.28
C VAL A 181 -4.32 6.92 0.01
N SER A 182 -4.70 7.51 1.14
CA SER A 182 -4.08 8.76 1.62
C SER A 182 -4.18 8.89 3.13
N GLU A 183 -3.25 9.63 3.70
CA GLU A 183 -3.27 10.09 5.08
C GLU A 183 -2.71 11.51 5.13
N ARG A 184 -3.46 12.44 5.73
CA ARG A 184 -2.92 13.72 6.15
C ARG A 184 -2.81 13.72 7.66
N THR A 185 -1.61 13.96 8.17
CA THR A 185 -1.34 14.07 9.61
C THR A 185 -1.02 15.52 9.97
N HIS A 186 -1.59 16.02 11.05
CA HIS A 186 -1.33 17.32 11.62
C HIS A 186 -1.10 17.22 13.13
N ILE A 187 -0.14 17.98 13.69
CA ILE A 187 0.17 17.99 15.11
C ILE A 187 -0.14 19.36 15.73
N GLU A 188 -0.96 19.38 16.78
CA GLU A 188 -1.39 20.57 17.51
C GLU A 188 -1.09 20.45 19.03
N PRO A 189 -0.31 21.36 19.64
CA PRO A 189 0.45 22.43 19.00
C PRO A 189 1.63 21.89 18.17
N PRO A 190 2.14 22.66 17.20
CA PRO A 190 3.30 22.23 16.42
C PRO A 190 4.53 22.02 17.32
N PRO A 191 5.39 21.03 17.01
CA PRO A 191 6.63 20.79 17.74
C PRO A 191 7.53 22.04 17.80
N PRO A 192 8.30 22.23 18.89
CA PRO A 192 9.19 23.37 19.03
C PRO A 192 10.13 23.55 17.82
N GLY A 193 10.20 24.77 17.29
CA GLY A 193 11.03 25.09 16.13
C GLY A 193 10.37 24.86 14.77
N THR A 194 9.08 24.49 14.74
CA THR A 194 8.29 24.40 13.52
C THR A 194 7.08 25.34 13.58
N GLU A 195 6.74 26.00 12.46
CA GLU A 195 5.52 26.81 12.37
C GLU A 195 4.27 25.95 12.11
N SER A 196 4.46 24.79 11.49
CA SER A 196 3.46 23.76 11.24
C SER A 196 4.10 22.39 11.22
N ALA A 197 3.44 21.39 11.77
CA ALA A 197 3.77 19.98 11.55
C ALA A 197 2.60 19.33 10.82
N GLU A 198 2.70 19.32 9.50
CA GLU A 198 1.76 18.66 8.61
C GLU A 198 2.53 17.73 7.67
N ARG A 199 1.96 16.55 7.42
CA ARG A 199 2.48 15.54 6.51
C ARG A 199 1.32 14.99 5.70
N ASP A 200 1.47 14.90 4.38
CA ASP A 200 0.46 14.32 3.47
C ASP A 200 1.12 13.14 2.74
N ASP A 201 0.75 11.92 3.14
CA ASP A 201 1.16 10.67 2.51
C ASP A 201 0.10 10.23 1.49
N ARG A 202 0.48 10.08 0.23
CA ARG A 202 -0.40 9.66 -0.88
C ARG A 202 0.07 8.36 -1.52
N LEU A 203 -0.87 7.47 -1.82
CA LEU A 203 -0.60 6.25 -2.57
C LEU A 203 -0.34 6.59 -4.05
N VAL A 204 0.85 6.25 -4.54
CA VAL A 204 1.27 6.52 -5.93
C VAL A 204 1.34 5.26 -6.79
N PHE A 205 1.57 4.10 -6.15
CA PHE A 205 1.56 2.80 -6.80
C PHE A 205 1.23 1.71 -5.78
N TYR A 206 0.61 0.62 -6.24
CA TYR A 206 0.33 -0.54 -5.42
C TYR A 206 0.29 -1.80 -6.27
N ARG A 207 0.49 -2.93 -5.60
CA ARG A 207 0.26 -4.26 -6.15
C ARG A 207 -0.44 -5.06 -5.08
N VAL A 208 -1.74 -5.25 -5.26
CA VAL A 208 -2.60 -5.90 -4.28
C VAL A 208 -3.41 -6.99 -4.97
N ALA A 209 -3.49 -8.16 -4.36
CA ALA A 209 -4.21 -9.30 -4.90
C ALA A 209 -5.70 -8.96 -5.13
N GLY A 210 -6.19 -9.19 -6.34
CA GLY A 210 -7.59 -8.93 -6.70
C GLY A 210 -7.95 -7.46 -6.93
N SER A 211 -7.00 -6.53 -6.75
CA SER A 211 -7.23 -5.12 -7.08
C SER A 211 -7.15 -4.83 -8.57
N PRO A 212 -7.82 -3.76 -9.04
CA PRO A 212 -7.55 -3.20 -10.37
C PRO A 212 -6.07 -2.77 -10.48
N ALA A 213 -5.44 -3.08 -11.60
CA ALA A 213 -4.06 -2.63 -11.83
C ALA A 213 -4.06 -1.14 -12.19
N PRO A 214 -3.26 -0.29 -11.51
CA PRO A 214 -3.17 1.11 -11.85
C PRO A 214 -2.47 1.30 -13.21
N GLU A 215 -2.85 2.33 -13.96
CA GLU A 215 -2.29 2.59 -15.29
C GLU A 215 -0.77 2.76 -15.22
N VAL A 216 -0.04 2.31 -16.24
CA VAL A 216 1.42 2.49 -16.27
C VAL A 216 1.70 3.94 -16.69
N PRO A 217 2.33 4.76 -15.84
CA PRO A 217 2.60 6.15 -16.18
C PRO A 217 3.53 6.25 -17.39
N ASP A 218 3.50 7.37 -18.10
CA ASP A 218 4.42 7.61 -19.22
C ASP A 218 5.89 7.67 -18.75
N SER A 219 6.13 8.22 -17.56
CA SER A 219 7.44 8.26 -16.91
C SER A 219 7.71 6.99 -16.10
N PHE A 220 8.94 6.50 -16.15
CA PHE A 220 9.41 5.40 -15.30
C PHE A 220 10.44 5.93 -14.31
N ASP A 221 10.12 5.90 -13.02
CA ASP A 221 10.95 6.42 -11.94
C ASP A 221 11.01 5.44 -10.75
N CYS A 222 11.53 5.89 -9.61
CA CYS A 222 11.65 5.07 -8.41
C CYS A 222 10.31 4.69 -7.77
N ASP A 223 9.19 5.30 -8.17
CA ASP A 223 7.87 4.92 -7.68
C ASP A 223 7.33 3.67 -8.37
N ALA A 224 8.00 3.22 -9.44
CA ALA A 224 7.74 1.92 -10.06
C ALA A 224 8.22 0.73 -9.22
N PHE A 225 9.02 0.95 -8.16
CA PHE A 225 9.65 -0.12 -7.39
C PHE A 225 8.97 -0.37 -6.03
N LEU A 226 8.45 -1.60 -5.87
CA LEU A 226 7.85 -2.07 -4.62
C LEU A 226 8.76 -3.01 -3.81
N VAL A 227 10.05 -3.08 -4.13
CA VAL A 227 11.02 -3.89 -3.39
C VAL A 227 11.30 -3.30 -2.00
N THR A 228 11.39 -4.16 -0.99
CA THR A 228 11.74 -3.78 0.40
C THR A 228 13.03 -4.44 0.85
N ALA A 229 13.63 -3.94 1.94
CA ALA A 229 14.81 -4.55 2.55
C ALA A 229 14.57 -6.01 3.00
N THR A 230 13.32 -6.35 3.31
CA THR A 230 12.92 -7.71 3.72
C THR A 230 12.89 -8.69 2.55
N ASP A 231 12.56 -8.25 1.33
CA ASP A 231 12.67 -9.07 0.13
C ASP A 231 14.14 -9.47 -0.13
N VAL A 232 15.05 -8.51 0.03
CA VAL A 232 16.51 -8.73 -0.08
C VAL A 232 17.00 -9.66 1.04
N ALA A 233 16.56 -9.44 2.27
CA ALA A 233 16.92 -10.30 3.39
C ALA A 233 16.44 -11.75 3.20
N ALA A 234 15.23 -11.94 2.68
CA ALA A 234 14.67 -13.27 2.39
C ALA A 234 15.45 -14.01 1.29
N ALA A 235 15.89 -13.31 0.24
CA ALA A 235 16.65 -13.92 -0.85
C ALA A 235 18.13 -14.17 -0.49
N CYS A 236 18.77 -13.17 0.10
CA CYS A 236 20.22 -13.16 0.36
C CYS A 236 20.60 -13.64 1.77
N SER A 237 19.62 -13.96 2.64
CA SER A 237 19.83 -14.37 4.03
C SER A 237 20.63 -13.37 4.86
N ARG A 238 20.59 -12.09 4.49
CA ARG A 238 21.36 -11.01 5.12
C ARG A 238 20.54 -9.74 5.24
N GLY A 239 20.47 -9.18 6.44
CA GLY A 239 19.77 -7.93 6.70
C GLY A 239 20.54 -6.74 6.11
N LEU A 240 19.96 -6.08 5.11
CA LEU A 240 20.47 -4.85 4.50
C LEU A 240 19.40 -3.74 4.65
N PRO A 241 19.18 -3.24 5.88
CA PRO A 241 18.02 -2.39 6.20
C PRO A 241 18.12 -0.97 5.64
N HIS A 242 19.34 -0.51 5.30
CA HIS A 242 19.53 0.83 4.77
C HIS A 242 19.25 0.84 3.27
N MET A 243 18.14 1.45 2.88
CA MET A 243 17.69 1.55 1.48
C MET A 243 17.79 2.98 0.98
N VAL A 244 18.37 3.18 -0.20
CA VAL A 244 18.39 4.47 -0.90
C VAL A 244 17.88 4.26 -2.32
N ALA A 245 16.94 5.09 -2.76
CA ALA A 245 16.44 5.07 -4.13
C ALA A 245 16.80 6.38 -4.83
N GLU A 246 17.50 6.29 -5.95
CA GLU A 246 17.99 7.43 -6.73
C GLU A 246 17.42 7.38 -8.14
N PRO A 247 16.75 8.45 -8.60
CA PRO A 247 16.28 8.53 -9.98
C PRO A 247 17.48 8.64 -10.93
N SER A 248 17.33 8.04 -12.10
CA SER A 248 18.24 8.19 -13.25
C SER A 248 17.45 8.65 -14.48
N GLU A 249 18.13 9.07 -15.54
CA GLU A 249 17.53 9.76 -16.70
C GLU A 249 16.26 9.07 -17.25
N ASP A 250 16.19 7.73 -17.28
CA ASP A 250 15.00 6.95 -17.67
C ASP A 250 14.73 5.76 -16.74
N GLY A 251 15.11 5.87 -15.46
CA GLY A 251 15.19 4.70 -14.59
C GLY A 251 15.26 5.03 -13.11
N CYS A 252 15.47 3.98 -12.33
CA CYS A 252 15.79 4.11 -10.91
C CYS A 252 16.89 3.12 -10.55
N GLN A 253 17.71 3.55 -9.60
CA GLN A 253 18.62 2.68 -8.88
C GLN A 253 18.23 2.64 -7.40
N VAL A 254 18.07 1.44 -6.85
CA VAL A 254 17.81 1.20 -5.43
C VAL A 254 18.99 0.43 -4.85
N SER A 255 19.61 1.00 -3.83
CA SER A 255 20.75 0.43 -3.12
C SER A 255 20.34 -0.03 -1.73
N PHE A 256 20.75 -1.24 -1.34
CA PHE A 256 20.52 -1.84 -0.03
C PHE A 256 21.85 -2.11 0.66
N SER A 257 22.07 -1.56 1.86
CA SER A 257 23.31 -1.75 2.60
C SER A 257 23.03 -2.06 4.08
N ALA A 258 24.04 -2.59 4.76
CA ALA A 258 23.95 -2.84 6.20
C ALA A 258 23.81 -1.53 7.01
N GLN A 259 24.44 -0.47 6.52
CA GLN A 259 24.46 0.87 7.11
C GLN A 259 24.85 1.91 6.04
N PRO A 260 24.66 3.23 6.29
CA PRO A 260 25.10 4.28 5.37
C PRO A 260 26.59 4.15 5.02
N GLY A 261 26.92 4.23 3.73
CA GLY A 261 28.30 4.18 3.22
C GLY A 261 28.95 2.78 3.18
N ALA A 262 28.25 1.73 3.60
CA ALA A 262 28.72 0.35 3.37
C ALA A 262 28.45 -0.09 1.93
N THR A 263 29.22 -1.07 1.45
CA THR A 263 29.03 -1.68 0.13
C THR A 263 27.59 -2.16 -0.03
N PRO A 264 26.88 -1.73 -1.10
CA PRO A 264 25.47 -2.07 -1.27
C PRO A 264 25.26 -3.33 -2.13
N LEU A 265 24.05 -3.88 -2.06
CA LEU A 265 23.41 -4.58 -3.17
C LEU A 265 22.63 -3.53 -3.98
N VAL A 266 22.75 -3.59 -5.30
CA VAL A 266 22.13 -2.61 -6.22
C VAL A 266 21.08 -3.30 -7.07
N VAL A 267 19.90 -2.69 -7.14
CA VAL A 267 18.82 -3.01 -8.07
C VAL A 267 18.63 -1.80 -8.98
N ALA A 268 18.73 -1.97 -10.28
CA ALA A 268 18.48 -0.92 -11.25
C ALA A 268 17.41 -1.35 -12.25
N ALA A 269 16.57 -0.43 -12.71
CA ALA A 269 15.74 -0.65 -13.88
C ALA A 269 15.65 0.60 -14.73
N ARG A 270 15.42 0.36 -16.01
CA ARG A 270 15.26 1.40 -17.03
C ARG A 270 14.13 1.03 -17.98
N ARG A 271 13.34 2.02 -18.38
CA ARG A 271 12.38 1.90 -19.48
C ARG A 271 12.97 2.53 -20.74
N PHE A 272 12.65 1.93 -21.88
CA PHE A 272 13.07 2.41 -23.19
C PHE A 272 11.85 2.80 -24.04
N ASP A 273 12.04 3.68 -25.02
CA ASP A 273 10.98 4.02 -26.00
C ASP A 273 10.69 2.88 -27.00
N ARG A 274 11.62 1.93 -27.08
CA ARG A 274 11.56 0.71 -27.89
C ARG A 274 11.58 -0.52 -26.98
N ASP A 275 11.38 -1.69 -27.56
CA ASP A 275 11.66 -2.94 -26.84
C ASP A 275 13.13 -2.97 -26.42
N ALA A 276 13.34 -3.36 -25.16
CA ALA A 276 14.65 -3.49 -24.56
C ALA A 276 15.35 -4.73 -25.15
N THR A 277 16.65 -4.61 -25.36
CA THR A 277 17.49 -5.64 -25.98
C THR A 277 18.48 -6.22 -24.99
N GLN A 278 19.08 -7.36 -25.32
CA GLN A 278 20.13 -7.96 -24.50
C GLN A 278 21.29 -6.98 -24.23
N ALA A 279 21.68 -6.19 -25.23
CA ALA A 279 22.71 -5.17 -25.06
C ALA A 279 22.33 -4.09 -24.02
N ASP A 280 21.04 -3.75 -23.91
CA ASP A 280 20.57 -2.80 -22.90
C ASP A 280 20.63 -3.41 -21.49
N SER A 281 20.23 -4.67 -21.35
CA SER A 281 20.36 -5.42 -20.09
C SER A 281 21.82 -5.55 -19.67
N ASP A 282 22.70 -5.96 -20.59
CA ASP A 282 24.13 -6.15 -20.32
C ASP A 282 24.79 -4.82 -19.92
N ALA A 283 24.42 -3.72 -20.59
CA ALA A 283 24.90 -2.38 -20.23
C ALA A 283 24.43 -1.97 -18.83
N LEU A 284 23.17 -2.24 -18.47
CA LEU A 284 22.62 -1.93 -17.16
C LEU A 284 23.26 -2.78 -16.05
N VAL A 285 23.48 -4.07 -16.31
CA VAL A 285 24.23 -4.98 -15.42
C VAL A 285 25.66 -4.49 -15.22
N GLY A 286 26.35 -4.13 -16.30
CA GLY A 286 27.69 -3.59 -16.25
C GLY A 286 27.78 -2.30 -15.44
N ALA A 287 26.81 -1.40 -15.59
CA ALA A 287 26.73 -0.16 -14.81
C ALA A 287 26.47 -0.44 -13.33
N ALA A 288 25.51 -1.33 -13.00
CA ALA A 288 25.21 -1.71 -11.63
C ALA A 288 26.44 -2.36 -10.95
N ALA A 289 27.11 -3.29 -11.63
CA ALA A 289 28.32 -3.94 -11.11
C ALA A 289 29.50 -2.96 -10.96
N ALA A 290 29.70 -2.05 -11.91
CA ALA A 290 30.78 -1.05 -11.84
C ALA A 290 30.61 -0.09 -10.66
N SER A 291 29.38 0.10 -10.17
CA SER A 291 29.11 0.96 -9.01
C SER A 291 29.60 0.38 -7.67
N LEU A 292 29.94 -0.92 -7.63
CA LEU A 292 30.21 -1.64 -6.38
C LEU A 292 31.66 -1.58 -5.89
N GLU A 293 32.62 -1.05 -6.66
CA GLU A 293 34.05 -0.97 -6.28
C GLU A 293 34.65 -2.28 -5.70
N THR A 294 34.12 -3.46 -6.06
CA THR A 294 34.60 -4.78 -5.60
C THR A 294 35.04 -5.69 -6.75
N GLU A 295 35.89 -6.68 -6.46
CA GLU A 295 36.44 -7.61 -7.47
C GLU A 295 35.49 -8.78 -7.79
N GLU A 296 34.70 -9.25 -6.82
CA GLU A 296 33.78 -10.38 -6.99
C GLU A 296 32.30 -9.94 -6.87
N VAL A 297 31.70 -9.67 -8.01
CA VAL A 297 30.30 -9.25 -8.13
C VAL A 297 29.48 -10.37 -8.78
N ALA A 298 28.43 -10.80 -8.09
CA ALA A 298 27.37 -11.57 -8.72
C ALA A 298 26.34 -10.60 -9.30
N SER A 299 25.84 -10.91 -10.50
CA SER A 299 24.84 -10.06 -11.15
C SER A 299 23.85 -10.85 -11.98
N TYR A 300 22.67 -10.27 -12.15
CA TYR A 300 21.56 -10.85 -12.90
C TYR A 300 20.89 -9.75 -13.72
N GLY A 301 20.64 -10.03 -15.00
CA GLY A 301 19.97 -9.13 -15.94
C GLY A 301 18.64 -9.72 -16.40
N TYR A 302 17.66 -8.86 -16.62
CA TYR A 302 16.33 -9.26 -17.07
C TYR A 302 15.72 -8.28 -18.05
N LEU A 303 14.89 -8.80 -18.97
CA LEU A 303 14.20 -8.05 -20.01
C LEU A 303 12.72 -8.43 -20.07
N GLU A 304 11.86 -7.42 -20.16
CA GLU A 304 10.43 -7.59 -20.45
C GLU A 304 9.87 -6.40 -21.21
N GLY A 305 9.51 -6.65 -22.47
CA GLY A 305 9.03 -5.62 -23.38
C GLY A 305 10.02 -4.47 -23.47
N ARG A 306 9.63 -3.30 -22.94
CA ARG A 306 10.43 -2.07 -22.94
C ARG A 306 11.28 -1.85 -21.68
N HIS A 307 11.31 -2.79 -20.76
CA HIS A 307 12.01 -2.66 -19.49
C HIS A 307 13.25 -3.56 -19.44
N ALA A 308 14.34 -3.01 -18.94
CA ALA A 308 15.51 -3.78 -18.50
C ALA A 308 15.69 -3.61 -17.00
N LEU A 309 16.02 -4.70 -16.31
CA LEU A 309 16.35 -4.72 -14.90
C LEU A 309 17.72 -5.35 -14.70
N ALA A 310 18.45 -4.85 -13.71
CA ALA A 310 19.71 -5.41 -13.26
C ALA A 310 19.72 -5.53 -11.74
N VAL A 311 20.25 -6.63 -11.24
CA VAL A 311 20.60 -6.78 -9.83
C VAL A 311 22.09 -7.10 -9.77
N ALA A 312 22.84 -6.40 -8.94
CA ALA A 312 24.26 -6.63 -8.72
C ALA A 312 24.57 -6.58 -7.23
N ALA A 313 25.38 -7.52 -6.75
CA ALA A 313 25.81 -7.56 -5.36
C ALA A 313 27.22 -8.16 -5.25
N PRO A 314 28.03 -7.72 -4.29
CA PRO A 314 29.18 -8.48 -3.85
C PRO A 314 28.74 -9.89 -3.40
N THR A 315 29.48 -10.92 -3.80
CA THR A 315 29.11 -12.33 -3.50
C THR A 315 29.00 -12.64 -2.01
N GLU A 316 29.73 -11.90 -1.16
CA GLU A 316 29.66 -11.97 0.30
C GLU A 316 28.38 -11.37 0.89
N LEU A 317 27.67 -10.53 0.14
CA LEU A 317 26.38 -9.98 0.51
C LEU A 317 25.23 -10.82 -0.03
N CYS A 318 25.35 -11.32 -1.27
CA CYS A 318 24.37 -12.20 -1.88
C CYS A 318 25.05 -13.17 -2.85
N ALA A 319 25.00 -14.47 -2.55
CA ALA A 319 25.54 -15.49 -3.44
C ALA A 319 24.77 -15.52 -4.78
N SER A 320 25.42 -15.97 -5.86
CA SER A 320 24.81 -16.02 -7.20
C SER A 320 23.50 -16.81 -7.23
N ASP A 321 23.45 -17.98 -6.58
CA ASP A 321 22.24 -18.81 -6.47
C ASP A 321 21.08 -18.11 -5.71
N SER A 322 21.41 -17.14 -4.85
CA SER A 322 20.42 -16.30 -4.15
C SER A 322 19.92 -15.16 -5.04
N LEU A 323 20.80 -14.58 -5.88
CA LEU A 323 20.39 -13.58 -6.87
C LEU A 323 19.43 -14.15 -7.92
N ASP A 324 19.59 -15.42 -8.30
CA ASP A 324 18.65 -16.12 -9.19
C ASP A 324 17.23 -16.21 -8.61
N ARG A 325 17.07 -16.10 -7.29
CA ARG A 325 15.75 -16.02 -6.61
C ARG A 325 15.26 -14.59 -6.49
N LEU A 326 16.18 -13.64 -6.23
CA LEU A 326 15.85 -12.22 -6.09
C LEU A 326 15.42 -11.59 -7.41
N GLY A 327 16.07 -11.95 -8.53
CA GLY A 327 15.78 -11.40 -9.85
C GLY A 327 14.31 -11.51 -10.27
N PRO A 328 13.72 -12.72 -10.30
CA PRO A 328 12.30 -12.90 -10.61
C PRO A 328 11.34 -12.19 -9.63
N LEU A 329 11.70 -12.12 -8.35
CA LEU A 329 10.92 -11.38 -7.36
C LEU A 329 10.88 -9.88 -7.68
N VAL A 330 12.06 -9.28 -7.84
CA VAL A 330 12.22 -7.85 -8.20
C VAL A 330 11.49 -7.54 -9.49
N GLN A 331 11.63 -8.39 -10.51
CA GLN A 331 10.91 -8.24 -11.76
C GLN A 331 9.40 -8.09 -11.53
N SER A 332 8.82 -8.97 -10.72
CA SER A 332 7.38 -8.94 -10.45
C SER A 332 6.95 -7.66 -9.72
N LEU A 333 7.84 -7.03 -8.95
CA LEU A 333 7.58 -5.86 -8.12
C LEU A 333 7.76 -4.52 -8.83
N VAL A 334 8.10 -4.53 -10.12
CA VAL A 334 8.20 -3.33 -10.95
C VAL A 334 6.90 -3.05 -11.69
N ARG A 335 6.39 -1.81 -11.57
CA ARG A 335 5.24 -1.30 -12.35
C ARG A 335 5.59 -1.32 -13.83
N ARG A 336 4.75 -1.98 -14.65
CA ARG A 336 5.02 -2.21 -16.06
C ARG A 336 3.75 -2.37 -16.87
#